data_AF-A0A8T4MD45-F1
#
_entry.id   AF-A0A8T4MD45-F1
#
_cell.length_a   1.000
_cell.length_b   1.000
_cell.length_c   1.000
_cell.angle_alpha   90.00
_cell.angle_beta   90.00
_cell.angle_gamma   90.00
#
_symmetry.space_group_name_H-M   'P 1'
#
loop_
_entity.id
_entity.type
_entity.pdbx_description
1 polymer ?
#
loop_
_entity_poly.entity_id
_entity_poly.type
_entity_poly.pdbx_seq_one_letter_code
_entity_poly.pdbx_strand_id
1 'polypeptide(L)'
;MRYNNINIIGSKKFQEQTVKALDLIKGKSKNDFNKIKKYLRKIKSAQISGMILEKAQFDVSNKNAFNSLEWYASAIVHDIHHYYLHTIKNLPWRKGNMAKHETLCVAEQVKFLKKIKASKELIDYTKNTLKTKFWYVKNRTW
;
A
#
# COMPACT_ATOMS: atom_id res chain seq x y z
N MET A 1 -4.27 18.06 -2.15
CA MET A 1 -5.75 17.83 -2.19
C MET A 1 -6.14 16.93 -1.04
N ARG A 2 -7.35 17.07 -0.46
CA ARG A 2 -7.83 16.22 0.64
C ARG A 2 -8.95 15.30 0.14
N TYR A 3 -8.86 14.00 0.44
CA TYR A 3 -9.89 12.99 0.13
C TYR A 3 -10.21 12.21 1.40
N ASN A 4 -11.44 12.31 1.94
CA ASN A 4 -11.88 11.58 3.14
C ASN A 4 -10.87 11.60 4.31
N ASN A 5 -10.32 12.78 4.64
CA ASN A 5 -9.27 13.01 5.66
C ASN A 5 -7.85 12.54 5.33
N ILE A 6 -7.63 12.04 4.12
CA ILE A 6 -6.30 11.71 3.60
C ILE A 6 -5.78 12.91 2.83
N ASN A 7 -4.62 13.43 3.20
CA ASN A 7 -3.95 14.48 2.43
C ASN A 7 -3.12 13.85 1.30
N ILE A 8 -3.40 14.24 0.06
CA ILE A 8 -2.71 13.73 -1.13
C ILE A 8 -1.80 14.85 -1.66
N ILE A 9 -0.48 14.58 -1.64
CA ILE A 9 0.58 15.52 -2.02
C ILE A 9 1.31 15.01 -3.27
N GLY A 10 1.37 15.83 -4.31
CA GLY A 10 1.99 15.49 -5.58
C GLY A 10 1.39 16.32 -6.71
N SER A 11 1.77 16.02 -7.95
CA SER A 11 1.20 16.67 -9.14
C SER A 11 -0.31 16.42 -9.26
N LYS A 12 -1.01 17.24 -10.04
CA LYS A 12 -2.46 17.06 -10.30
C LYS A 12 -2.78 15.65 -10.83
N LYS A 13 -1.99 15.16 -11.80
CA LYS A 13 -2.11 13.80 -12.36
C LYS A 13 -1.96 12.71 -11.28
N PHE A 14 -1.02 12.88 -10.35
CA PHE A 14 -0.83 11.95 -9.22
C PHE A 14 -2.02 11.97 -8.27
N GLN A 15 -2.55 13.16 -7.97
CA GLN A 15 -3.72 13.33 -7.13
C GLN A 15 -4.95 12.63 -7.73
N GLU A 16 -5.21 12.85 -9.03
CA GLU A 16 -6.29 12.19 -9.77
C GLU A 16 -6.14 10.66 -9.79
N GLN A 17 -4.93 10.16 -10.06
CA GLN A 17 -4.65 8.72 -10.03
C GLN A 17 -4.87 8.12 -8.64
N THR A 18 -4.50 8.85 -7.58
CA THR A 18 -4.71 8.42 -6.20
C THR A 18 -6.19 8.40 -5.84
N VAL A 19 -6.98 9.37 -6.30
CA VAL A 19 -8.44 9.36 -6.11
C VAL A 19 -9.08 8.17 -6.81
N LYS A 20 -8.73 7.93 -8.08
CA LYS A 20 -9.23 6.75 -8.82
C LYS A 20 -8.92 5.45 -8.08
N ALA A 21 -7.70 5.33 -7.51
CA ALA A 21 -7.31 4.14 -6.74
C ALA A 21 -8.13 4.00 -5.45
N LEU A 22 -8.33 5.10 -4.71
CA LEU A 22 -9.14 5.11 -3.48
C LEU A 22 -10.63 4.84 -3.76
N ASP A 23 -11.17 5.37 -4.85
CA ASP A 23 -12.55 5.11 -5.29
C ASP A 23 -12.73 3.64 -5.71
N LEU A 24 -11.74 3.05 -6.40
CA LEU A 24 -11.75 1.62 -6.71
C LEU A 24 -11.79 0.77 -5.44
N ILE A 25 -10.95 1.10 -4.44
CA ILE A 25 -10.97 0.40 -3.15
C ILE A 25 -12.32 0.56 -2.45
N LYS A 26 -12.85 1.80 -2.39
CA LYS A 26 -14.16 2.10 -1.79
C LYS A 26 -15.28 1.29 -2.44
N GLY A 27 -15.30 1.20 -3.76
CA GLY A 27 -16.33 0.49 -4.52
C GLY A 27 -16.24 -1.04 -4.42
N LYS A 28 -15.04 -1.60 -4.19
CA LYS A 28 -14.82 -3.05 -4.18
C LYS A 28 -14.63 -3.67 -2.80
N SER A 29 -14.18 -2.90 -1.81
CA SER A 29 -14.11 -3.38 -0.43
C SER A 29 -14.25 -2.26 0.59
N LYS A 30 -15.46 -2.13 1.13
CA LYS A 30 -15.78 -1.21 2.23
C LYS A 30 -14.87 -1.42 3.45
N ASN A 31 -14.51 -2.67 3.76
CA ASN A 31 -13.63 -2.98 4.90
C ASN A 31 -12.21 -2.45 4.70
N ASP A 32 -11.62 -2.65 3.52
CA ASP A 32 -10.28 -2.16 3.21
C ASP A 32 -10.28 -0.63 3.18
N PHE A 33 -11.31 -0.03 2.59
CA PHE A 33 -11.49 1.43 2.58
C PHE A 33 -11.67 2.03 3.97
N ASN A 34 -12.44 1.37 4.85
CA ASN A 34 -12.62 1.82 6.23
C ASN A 34 -11.30 1.78 7.01
N LYS A 35 -10.48 0.75 6.81
CA LYS A 35 -9.13 0.66 7.40
C LYS A 35 -8.26 1.84 6.93
N ILE A 36 -8.26 2.13 5.63
CA ILE A 36 -7.53 3.26 5.03
C ILE A 36 -8.03 4.59 5.60
N LYS A 37 -9.34 4.85 5.56
CA LYS A 37 -9.95 6.08 6.08
C LYS A 37 -9.64 6.30 7.56
N LYS A 38 -9.60 5.22 8.35
CA LYS A 38 -9.35 5.30 9.80
C LYS A 38 -7.90 5.63 10.13
N TYR A 39 -6.95 5.02 9.42
CA TYR A 39 -5.54 5.02 9.82
C TYR A 39 -4.63 5.84 8.91
N LEU A 40 -4.87 5.88 7.59
CA LEU A 40 -4.00 6.57 6.66
C LEU A 40 -4.24 8.09 6.74
N ARG A 41 -3.17 8.87 6.94
CA ARG A 41 -3.25 10.33 7.03
C ARG A 41 -2.79 11.01 5.76
N LYS A 42 -1.83 10.42 5.05
CA LYS A 42 -1.22 11.05 3.88
C LYS A 42 -0.79 10.05 2.83
N ILE A 43 -0.94 10.43 1.57
CA ILE A 43 -0.30 9.77 0.43
C ILE A 43 0.53 10.83 -0.28
N LYS A 44 1.82 10.59 -0.48
CA LYS A 44 2.75 11.58 -1.04
C LYS A 44 3.56 10.97 -2.18
N SER A 45 3.63 11.71 -3.30
CA SER A 45 4.57 11.42 -4.37
C SER A 45 6.00 11.62 -3.86
N ALA A 46 6.83 10.59 -3.98
CA ALA A 46 8.20 10.54 -3.48
C ALA A 46 9.11 9.80 -4.47
N GLN A 47 10.43 9.77 -4.23
CA GLN A 47 11.34 8.98 -5.09
C GLN A 47 11.26 7.48 -4.78
N ILE A 48 11.06 7.12 -3.51
CA ILE A 48 11.01 5.74 -3.03
C ILE A 48 9.62 5.46 -2.47
N SER A 49 9.13 4.23 -2.71
CA SER A 49 7.86 3.76 -2.17
C SER A 49 8.01 3.10 -0.80
N GLY A 50 7.09 3.37 0.11
CA GLY A 50 6.94 2.66 1.38
C GLY A 50 6.07 3.41 2.40
N MET A 51 5.67 2.68 3.43
CA MET A 51 4.90 3.22 4.55
C MET A 51 5.82 3.88 5.61
N ILE A 52 5.60 5.16 5.89
CA ILE A 52 6.15 5.88 7.03
C ILE A 52 5.21 5.72 8.22
N LEU A 53 5.60 4.88 9.19
CA LEU A 53 4.73 4.43 10.27
C LEU A 53 4.33 5.58 11.21
N GLU A 54 5.27 6.41 11.64
CA GLU A 54 5.06 7.49 12.61
C GLU A 54 4.12 8.57 12.09
N LYS A 55 4.11 8.75 10.76
CA LYS A 55 3.29 9.76 10.08
C LYS A 55 2.00 9.18 9.51
N ALA A 56 1.81 7.87 9.61
CA ALA A 56 0.77 7.12 8.91
C ALA A 56 0.64 7.60 7.44
N GLN A 57 1.79 7.60 6.75
CA GLN A 57 1.96 8.21 5.44
C GLN A 57 2.51 7.17 4.46
N PHE A 58 1.84 7.04 3.31
CA PHE A 58 2.34 6.23 2.21
C PHE A 58 3.10 7.11 1.21
N ASP A 59 4.41 6.94 1.15
CA ASP A 59 5.25 7.54 0.12
C ASP A 59 5.28 6.62 -1.09
N VAL A 60 5.10 7.16 -2.28
CA VAL A 60 5.02 6.35 -3.50
C VAL A 60 5.67 7.05 -4.70
N SER A 61 6.47 6.29 -5.44
CA SER A 61 7.07 6.78 -6.68
C SER A 61 6.05 6.88 -7.81
N ASN A 62 6.27 7.81 -8.73
CA ASN A 62 5.44 7.92 -9.93
C ASN A 62 5.46 6.62 -10.73
N LYS A 63 6.60 5.93 -10.83
CA LYS A 63 6.71 4.62 -11.49
C LYS A 63 5.71 3.61 -10.92
N ASN A 64 5.55 3.58 -9.60
CA ASN A 64 4.66 2.66 -8.91
C ASN A 64 3.20 3.14 -8.97
N ALA A 65 2.94 4.43 -8.75
CA ALA A 65 1.59 4.99 -8.78
C ALA A 65 0.93 4.90 -10.18
N PHE A 66 1.73 4.97 -11.23
CA PHE A 66 1.28 4.89 -12.63
C PHE A 66 1.58 3.54 -13.29
N ASN A 67 1.94 2.49 -12.53
CA ASN A 67 2.12 1.14 -13.08
C ASN A 67 0.81 0.61 -13.69
N SER A 68 -0.25 0.57 -12.87
CA SER A 68 -1.63 0.33 -13.24
C SER A 68 -2.54 0.77 -12.10
N LEU A 69 -3.82 1.01 -12.39
CA LEU A 69 -4.76 1.45 -11.36
C LEU A 69 -4.98 0.37 -10.30
N GLU A 70 -5.12 -0.88 -10.74
CA GLU A 70 -5.34 -2.07 -9.92
C GLU A 70 -4.13 -2.34 -9.02
N TRP A 71 -2.92 -2.29 -9.59
CA TRP A 71 -1.71 -2.47 -8.80
C TRP A 71 -1.57 -1.37 -7.76
N TYR A 72 -1.77 -0.10 -8.14
CA TYR A 72 -1.63 1.01 -7.20
C TYR A 72 -2.68 0.98 -6.08
N ALA A 73 -3.94 0.68 -6.42
CA ALA A 73 -4.98 0.45 -5.42
C ALA A 73 -4.61 -0.69 -4.46
N SER A 74 -4.07 -1.80 -4.98
CA SER A 74 -3.62 -2.91 -4.15
C SER A 74 -2.41 -2.53 -3.27
N ALA A 75 -1.49 -1.69 -3.76
CA ALA A 75 -0.35 -1.20 -2.99
C ALA A 75 -0.79 -0.31 -1.82
N ILE A 76 -1.81 0.54 -1.99
CA ILE A 76 -2.37 1.32 -0.88
C ILE A 76 -2.93 0.37 0.22
N VAL A 77 -3.60 -0.72 -0.17
CA VAL A 77 -4.10 -1.74 0.77
C VAL A 77 -2.94 -2.49 1.45
N HIS A 78 -1.87 -2.77 0.71
CA HIS A 78 -0.64 -3.37 1.24
C HIS A 78 -0.01 -2.46 2.31
N ASP A 79 0.33 -1.23 1.97
CA ASP A 79 1.12 -0.35 2.82
C ASP A 79 0.37 0.09 4.09
N ILE A 80 -0.95 0.29 4.01
CA ILE A 80 -1.73 0.53 5.24
C ILE A 80 -1.76 -0.70 6.16
N HIS A 81 -1.59 -1.90 5.60
CA HIS A 81 -1.52 -3.13 6.39
C HIS A 81 -0.22 -3.22 7.19
N HIS A 82 0.90 -2.68 6.70
CA HIS A 82 2.12 -2.51 7.51
C HIS A 82 1.85 -1.70 8.79
N TYR A 83 1.18 -0.56 8.64
CA TYR A 83 0.81 0.26 9.80
C TYR A 83 -0.14 -0.48 10.74
N TYR A 84 -1.12 -1.22 10.21
CA TYR A 84 -2.02 -2.02 11.02
C TYR A 84 -1.28 -3.09 11.84
N LEU A 85 -0.37 -3.84 11.21
CA LEU A 85 0.40 -4.88 11.90
C LEU A 85 1.32 -4.27 12.96
N HIS A 86 2.03 -3.21 12.61
CA HIS A 86 2.98 -2.58 13.51
C HIS A 86 2.29 -1.89 14.68
N THR A 87 1.35 -0.99 14.40
CA THR A 87 0.81 -0.04 15.38
C THR A 87 -0.43 -0.55 16.08
N ILE A 88 -1.25 -1.39 15.42
CA ILE A 88 -2.52 -1.87 15.99
C ILE A 88 -2.39 -3.30 16.53
N LYS A 89 -1.61 -4.16 15.86
CA LYS A 89 -1.36 -5.54 16.30
C LYS A 89 -0.10 -5.71 17.13
N ASN A 90 0.67 -4.64 17.36
CA ASN A 90 1.94 -4.67 18.10
C ASN A 90 2.89 -5.78 17.60
N LEU A 91 2.88 -6.05 16.29
CA LEU A 91 3.86 -6.92 15.67
C LEU A 91 5.02 -6.02 15.22
N PRO A 92 6.12 -5.91 15.97
CA PRO A 92 7.21 -5.02 15.59
C PRO A 92 7.81 -5.50 14.27
N TRP A 93 8.11 -4.56 13.38
CA TRP A 93 8.74 -4.84 12.09
C TRP A 93 10.17 -5.38 12.27
N ARG A 94 10.92 -4.71 13.14
CA ARG A 94 12.27 -5.11 13.56
C ARG A 94 12.17 -6.29 14.56
N LYS A 95 13.30 -6.94 14.86
CA LYS A 95 13.39 -8.23 15.62
C LYS A 95 13.06 -9.48 14.78
N GLY A 96 13.45 -9.50 13.51
CA GLY A 96 13.32 -10.70 12.65
C GLY A 96 11.94 -10.91 12.00
N ASN A 97 10.98 -10.01 12.21
CA ASN A 97 9.61 -10.15 11.68
C ASN A 97 9.39 -9.55 10.28
N MET A 98 10.42 -9.00 9.64
CA MET A 98 10.29 -8.29 8.34
C MET A 98 9.65 -9.18 7.27
N ALA A 99 10.14 -10.41 7.10
CA ALA A 99 9.57 -11.37 6.15
C ALA A 99 8.12 -11.75 6.50
N LYS A 100 7.78 -11.82 7.80
CA LYS A 100 6.43 -12.13 8.27
C LYS A 100 5.47 -10.98 7.95
N HIS A 101 5.88 -9.74 8.16
CA HIS A 101 5.09 -8.56 7.78
C HIS A 101 4.80 -8.52 6.29
N GLU A 102 5.84 -8.63 5.47
CA GLU A 102 5.71 -8.65 4.01
C GLU A 102 4.78 -9.78 3.54
N THR A 103 4.94 -10.98 4.10
CA THR A 103 4.05 -12.12 3.79
C THR A 103 2.58 -11.79 4.09
N LEU A 104 2.30 -11.20 5.25
CA LEU A 104 0.93 -10.82 5.63
C LEU A 104 0.38 -9.67 4.78
N CYS A 105 1.20 -8.68 4.44
CA CYS A 105 0.80 -7.55 3.61
C CYS A 105 0.55 -7.98 2.15
N VAL A 106 1.42 -8.82 1.59
CA VAL A 106 1.21 -9.43 0.26
C VAL A 106 -0.04 -10.31 0.25
N ALA A 107 -0.31 -11.08 1.31
CA ALA A 107 -1.53 -11.87 1.39
C ALA A 107 -2.80 -10.99 1.32
N GLU A 108 -2.80 -9.86 2.00
CA GLU A 108 -3.90 -8.89 1.96
C GLU A 108 -3.99 -8.17 0.61
N GLN A 109 -2.86 -7.84 -0.01
CA GLN A 109 -2.79 -7.30 -1.36
C GLN A 109 -3.40 -8.27 -2.38
N VAL A 110 -3.00 -9.54 -2.35
CA VAL A 110 -3.53 -10.60 -3.23
C VAL A 110 -5.02 -10.82 -2.99
N LYS A 111 -5.46 -10.81 -1.73
CA LYS A 111 -6.88 -10.91 -1.37
C LYS A 111 -7.68 -9.77 -1.98
N PHE A 112 -7.18 -8.54 -1.93
CA PHE A 112 -7.83 -7.40 -2.58
C PHE A 112 -7.83 -7.53 -4.12
N LEU A 113 -6.71 -7.92 -4.73
CA LEU A 113 -6.63 -8.14 -6.18
C LEU A 113 -7.66 -9.18 -6.67
N LYS A 114 -7.87 -10.26 -5.89
CA LYS A 114 -8.93 -11.23 -6.17
C LYS A 114 -10.33 -10.62 -6.07
N LYS A 115 -10.61 -9.77 -5.07
CA LYS A 115 -11.92 -9.09 -4.92
C LYS A 115 -12.24 -8.20 -6.12
N ILE A 116 -11.25 -7.53 -6.68
CA ILE A 116 -11.45 -6.65 -7.84
C ILE A 116 -11.43 -7.41 -9.18
N LYS A 117 -11.26 -8.74 -9.15
CA LYS A 117 -11.11 -9.60 -10.34
C LYS A 117 -9.96 -9.15 -11.25
N ALA A 118 -8.83 -8.78 -10.64
CA ALA A 118 -7.61 -8.43 -11.37
C ALA A 118 -7.10 -9.62 -12.21
N SER A 119 -6.27 -9.33 -13.21
CA SER A 119 -5.71 -10.35 -14.09
C SER A 119 -4.87 -11.37 -13.31
N LYS A 120 -4.79 -12.59 -13.86
CA LYS A 120 -4.01 -13.66 -13.24
C LYS A 120 -2.53 -13.30 -13.18
N GLU A 121 -2.01 -12.65 -14.23
CA GLU A 121 -0.63 -12.18 -14.33
C GLU A 121 -0.30 -11.21 -13.18
N LEU A 122 -1.19 -10.27 -12.87
CA LEU A 122 -0.98 -9.32 -11.79
C LEU A 122 -0.99 -10.00 -10.41
N ILE A 123 -1.91 -10.94 -10.21
CA ILE A 123 -1.98 -11.74 -8.98
C ILE A 123 -0.72 -12.57 -8.81
N ASP A 124 -0.25 -13.25 -9.86
CA ASP A 124 0.92 -14.12 -9.80
C ASP A 124 2.22 -13.32 -9.68
N TYR A 125 2.33 -12.17 -10.37
CA TYR A 125 3.39 -11.20 -10.14
C TYR A 125 3.47 -10.80 -8.66
N THR A 126 2.32 -10.44 -8.07
CA THR A 126 2.23 -10.01 -6.66
C THR A 126 2.61 -11.12 -5.69
N LYS A 127 2.26 -12.38 -5.96
CA LYS A 127 2.73 -13.51 -5.12
C LYS A 127 4.24 -13.72 -5.25
N ASN A 128 4.78 -13.53 -6.45
CA ASN A 128 6.19 -13.77 -6.73
C ASN A 128 7.12 -12.68 -6.15
N THR A 129 6.60 -11.51 -5.75
CA THR A 129 7.40 -10.49 -5.05
C THR A 129 7.99 -11.02 -3.73
N LEU A 130 7.35 -12.00 -3.08
CA LEU A 130 7.90 -12.66 -1.91
C LEU A 130 9.19 -13.45 -2.21
N LYS A 131 9.42 -13.85 -3.45
CA LYS A 131 10.64 -14.58 -3.82
C LYS A 131 11.85 -13.66 -4.01
N THR A 132 11.62 -12.37 -4.25
CA THR A 132 12.71 -11.43 -4.56
C THR A 132 13.41 -10.90 -3.32
N LYS A 133 12.87 -11.14 -2.11
CA LYS A 133 13.42 -10.67 -0.82
C LYS A 133 13.74 -9.17 -0.81
N PHE A 134 13.00 -8.37 -1.58
CA PHE A 134 13.29 -6.93 -1.77
C PHE A 134 13.21 -6.11 -0.47
N TRP A 135 12.66 -6.65 0.60
CA TRP A 135 12.64 -6.06 1.95
C TRP A 135 13.95 -6.22 2.73
N TYR A 136 14.91 -7.02 2.25
CA TYR A 136 16.24 -7.20 2.86
C TYR A 136 17.27 -6.13 2.43
N VAL A 137 16.88 -5.06 1.75
CA VAL A 137 17.82 -4.02 1.30
C VAL A 137 18.47 -3.37 2.53
N LYS A 138 19.77 -3.67 2.72
CA LYS A 138 20.63 -3.29 3.87
C LYS A 138 20.67 -1.78 4.19
N ASN A 139 20.25 -0.92 3.25
CA ASN A 139 20.41 0.54 3.32
C ASN A 139 19.10 1.32 3.10
N ARG A 140 17.96 0.83 3.60
CA ARG A 140 16.77 1.70 3.74
C ARG A 140 16.68 2.22 5.17
N THR A 141 17.22 3.41 5.38
CA THR A 141 16.92 4.23 6.56
C THR A 141 15.47 4.69 6.45
N TRP A 142 14.57 4.03 7.18
CA TRP A 142 13.24 4.52 7.53
C TRP A 142 13.23 4.88 9.01
#